data_AF-A0A848NNL4-F1
#
_entry.id   AF-A0A848NNL4-F1
#
_cell.length_a   1.000
_cell.length_b   1.000
_cell.length_c   1.000
_cell.angle_alpha   90.00
_cell.angle_beta   90.00
_cell.angle_gamma   90.00
#
_symmetry.space_group_name_H-M   'P 1'
#
loop_
_entity.id
_entity.type
_entity.pdbx_description
1 polymer ?
#
loop_
_entity_poly.entity_id
_entity_poly.type
_entity_poly.pdbx_seq_one_letter_code
_entity_poly.pdbx_strand_id
1 'polypeptide(L)'
;MVARLEARATRHYFDSAFQSQAVKVLPNEYYVTDEDIMISTVLGSCVAACIHDPVNGVGGMNHFMLPEGDMQSPASATMRYGAFAMEVLINELLKAGAVRDRLEAKVFGGGAVLSAMQQMNIGERNGQFVLNYLRTEGIPVKAQDLGDVHARRINYFPRDGRVMVRKMAPHHQRAEEIIAKREQAAAESVQAKTQSPPRVERFTRPGVERFDTGVTRRRKPETAGG
;
A
#
# COMPACT_ATOMS: atom_id res chain seq x y z
N MET A 1 -8.11 -13.23 -5.87
CA MET A 1 -7.06 -13.80 -6.74
C MET A 1 -6.81 -12.93 -7.98
N VAL A 2 -7.86 -12.42 -8.65
CA VAL A 2 -7.77 -11.57 -9.87
C VAL A 2 -6.96 -10.28 -9.67
N ALA A 3 -7.24 -9.50 -8.61
CA ALA A 3 -6.55 -8.23 -8.35
C ALA A 3 -5.02 -8.32 -8.14
N ARG A 4 -4.48 -9.51 -7.81
CA ARG A 4 -3.03 -9.71 -7.67
C ARG A 4 -2.36 -9.84 -9.04
N LEU A 5 -2.96 -10.59 -9.97
CA LEU A 5 -2.43 -10.78 -11.32
C LEU A 5 -2.43 -9.49 -12.15
N GLU A 6 -3.47 -8.66 -11.98
CA GLU A 6 -3.60 -7.39 -12.72
C GLU A 6 -2.57 -6.33 -12.31
N ALA A 7 -1.97 -6.45 -11.12
CA ALA A 7 -1.01 -5.48 -10.60
C ALA A 7 0.46 -5.83 -10.86
N ARG A 8 0.74 -6.95 -11.52
CA ARG A 8 2.11 -7.26 -11.95
C ARG A 8 2.52 -6.32 -13.08
N ALA A 9 3.66 -5.65 -12.95
CA ALA A 9 4.15 -4.74 -13.98
C ALA A 9 4.46 -5.49 -15.30
N THR A 10 4.07 -4.89 -16.43
CA THR A 10 4.21 -5.48 -17.78
C THR A 10 5.02 -4.62 -18.75
N ARG A 11 5.53 -3.47 -18.28
CA ARG A 11 6.19 -2.46 -19.12
C ARG A 11 7.69 -2.75 -19.24
N HIS A 12 8.01 -3.73 -20.08
CA HIS A 12 9.38 -4.09 -20.41
C HIS A 12 10.00 -3.09 -21.40
N TYR A 13 11.29 -2.83 -21.23
CA TYR A 13 12.10 -1.99 -22.12
C TYR A 13 13.59 -2.34 -21.98
N PHE A 14 14.43 -1.93 -22.93
CA PHE A 14 15.89 -2.04 -22.79
C PHE A 14 16.47 -0.73 -22.27
N ASP A 15 17.23 -0.78 -21.18
CA ASP A 15 17.93 0.40 -20.65
C ASP A 15 19.36 0.45 -21.21
N SER A 16 19.62 1.43 -22.08
CA SER A 16 20.93 1.58 -22.73
C SER A 16 22.03 2.07 -21.79
N ALA A 17 21.71 2.71 -20.67
CA ALA A 17 22.73 3.16 -19.72
C ALA A 17 23.28 1.99 -18.90
N PHE A 18 22.41 1.02 -18.56
CA PHE A 18 22.78 -0.19 -17.83
C PHE A 18 23.02 -1.41 -18.72
N GLN A 19 22.76 -1.30 -20.03
CA GLN A 19 22.85 -2.40 -21.01
C GLN A 19 22.09 -3.65 -20.54
N SER A 20 20.88 -3.46 -19.99
CA SER A 20 20.10 -4.50 -19.34
C SER A 20 18.63 -4.44 -19.79
N GLN A 21 17.98 -5.61 -19.86
CA GLN A 21 16.52 -5.65 -19.92
C GLN A 21 15.97 -5.04 -18.64
N ALA A 22 14.85 -4.32 -18.75
CA ALA A 22 14.26 -3.65 -17.62
C ALA A 22 12.75 -3.73 -17.64
N VAL A 23 12.13 -3.68 -16.46
CA VAL A 23 10.70 -3.53 -16.29
C VAL A 23 10.41 -2.32 -15.41
N LYS A 24 9.49 -1.47 -15.87
CA LYS A 24 9.09 -0.28 -15.13
C LYS A 24 7.90 -0.59 -14.23
N VAL A 25 8.10 -0.49 -12.92
CA VAL A 25 7.05 -0.61 -11.90
C VAL A 25 6.45 0.77 -11.64
N LEU A 26 5.16 0.92 -11.91
CA LEU A 26 4.40 2.13 -11.61
C LEU A 26 3.73 2.04 -10.23
N PRO A 27 3.17 3.15 -9.70
CA PRO A 27 2.42 3.09 -8.46
C PRO A 27 1.30 2.04 -8.51
N ASN A 28 1.12 1.32 -7.40
CA ASN A 28 0.20 0.20 -7.25
C ASN A 28 0.58 -1.06 -8.05
N GLU A 29 1.83 -1.17 -8.49
CA GLU A 29 2.34 -2.36 -9.16
C GLU A 29 3.42 -3.05 -8.33
N TYR A 30 3.69 -4.31 -8.68
CA TYR A 30 4.84 -5.05 -8.20
C TYR A 30 5.48 -5.85 -9.34
N TYR A 31 6.69 -6.34 -9.12
CA TYR A 31 7.32 -7.30 -10.00
C TYR A 31 8.25 -8.23 -9.21
N VAL A 32 8.23 -9.52 -9.56
CA VAL A 32 9.07 -10.58 -8.99
C VAL A 32 9.69 -11.37 -10.14
N THR A 33 10.96 -11.73 -9.98
CA THR A 33 11.75 -12.44 -10.99
C THR A 33 13.02 -13.03 -10.38
N ASP A 34 13.52 -14.09 -11.02
CA ASP A 34 14.83 -14.72 -10.85
C ASP A 34 15.75 -14.48 -12.07
N GLU A 35 15.25 -13.76 -13.08
CA GLU A 35 15.99 -13.41 -14.29
C GLU A 35 16.94 -12.23 -14.05
N ASP A 36 17.93 -12.09 -14.93
CA ASP A 36 18.88 -10.97 -14.92
C ASP A 36 18.27 -9.71 -15.59
N ILE A 37 17.21 -9.19 -14.96
CA ILE A 37 16.44 -8.02 -15.41
C ILE A 37 16.43 -6.93 -14.33
N MET A 38 16.58 -5.67 -14.75
CA MET A 38 16.49 -4.52 -13.86
C MET A 38 15.03 -4.12 -13.62
N ILE A 39 14.63 -3.85 -12.38
CA ILE A 39 13.34 -3.24 -12.05
C ILE A 39 13.56 -1.76 -11.79
N SER A 40 12.85 -0.88 -12.48
CA SER A 40 12.99 0.58 -12.31
C SER A 40 11.71 1.25 -11.84
N THR A 41 11.85 2.26 -10.99
CA THR A 41 10.74 3.12 -10.57
C THR A 41 11.20 4.52 -10.18
N VAL A 42 10.25 5.44 -10.00
CA VAL A 42 10.50 6.81 -9.52
C VAL A 42 9.57 7.08 -8.35
N LEU A 43 10.14 7.55 -7.25
CA LEU A 43 9.48 7.71 -5.97
C LEU A 43 9.48 9.17 -5.52
N GLY A 44 8.32 9.64 -5.05
CA GLY A 44 8.15 10.81 -4.22
C GLY A 44 7.78 10.38 -2.80
N SER A 45 6.57 10.69 -2.33
CA SER A 45 6.05 10.29 -1.01
C SER A 45 5.67 8.81 -0.92
N CYS A 46 5.50 8.14 -2.06
CA CYS A 46 5.39 6.69 -2.15
C CYS A 46 6.69 5.98 -1.71
N VAL A 47 6.57 4.70 -1.37
CA VAL A 47 7.69 3.86 -0.94
C VAL A 47 7.74 2.59 -1.78
N ALA A 48 8.96 2.15 -2.08
CA ALA A 48 9.23 0.85 -2.67
C ALA A 48 10.03 -0.01 -1.69
N ALA A 49 9.58 -1.24 -1.49
CA ALA A 49 10.38 -2.29 -0.87
C ALA A 49 10.99 -3.17 -1.97
N CYS A 50 12.30 -3.33 -1.94
CA CYS A 50 13.06 -4.29 -2.73
C CYS A 50 13.42 -5.45 -1.81
N ILE A 51 12.96 -6.67 -2.10
CA ILE A 51 13.21 -7.85 -1.26
C ILE A 51 13.83 -8.93 -2.14
N HIS A 52 14.89 -9.58 -1.64
CA HIS A 52 15.53 -10.71 -2.32
C HIS A 52 15.93 -11.84 -1.37
N ASP A 53 16.00 -13.05 -1.91
CA ASP A 53 16.74 -14.18 -1.37
C ASP A 53 18.12 -14.24 -2.04
N PRO A 54 19.22 -13.98 -1.31
CA PRO A 54 20.56 -13.92 -1.89
C PRO A 54 21.10 -15.28 -2.34
N VAL A 55 20.50 -16.40 -1.89
CA VAL A 55 20.97 -17.74 -2.25
C VAL A 55 20.32 -18.22 -3.53
N ASN A 56 19.01 -18.05 -3.65
CA ASN A 56 18.27 -18.49 -4.84
C ASN A 56 18.27 -17.45 -5.97
N GLY A 57 18.71 -16.21 -5.70
CA GLY A 57 18.74 -15.15 -6.70
C GLY A 57 17.35 -14.69 -7.14
N VAL A 58 16.34 -14.88 -6.28
CA VAL A 58 14.96 -14.47 -6.51
C VAL A 58 14.74 -13.14 -5.81
N GLY A 59 14.20 -12.16 -6.51
CA GLY A 59 13.91 -10.87 -5.92
C GLY A 59 12.73 -10.15 -6.56
N GLY A 60 12.33 -9.05 -5.94
CA GLY A 60 11.20 -8.28 -6.42
C GLY A 60 11.09 -6.92 -5.76
N MET A 61 10.31 -6.05 -6.41
CA MET A 61 10.03 -4.70 -5.92
C MET A 61 8.53 -4.40 -6.02
N ASN A 62 7.98 -3.76 -5.00
CA ASN A 62 6.66 -3.14 -5.05
C ASN A 62 6.76 -1.62 -5.09
N HIS A 63 5.63 -0.95 -5.35
CA HIS A 63 5.50 0.50 -5.26
C HIS A 63 4.12 0.84 -4.70
N PHE A 64 4.05 1.11 -3.39
CA PHE A 64 2.80 1.47 -2.72
C PHE A 64 2.74 2.97 -2.40
N MET A 65 1.52 3.51 -2.28
CA MET A 65 1.30 4.95 -2.09
C MET A 65 0.85 5.31 -0.67
N LEU A 66 0.23 4.38 0.06
CA LEU A 66 -0.37 4.62 1.37
C LEU A 66 0.02 3.52 2.36
N PRO A 67 0.09 3.79 3.66
CA PRO A 67 0.59 2.82 4.63
C PRO A 67 -0.40 1.67 4.83
N GLU A 68 -1.61 1.98 5.29
CA GLU A 68 -2.68 1.02 5.54
C GLU A 68 -4.03 1.61 5.12
N GLY A 69 -4.92 0.74 4.64
CA GLY A 69 -6.34 1.03 4.49
C GLY A 69 -7.11 0.39 5.64
N ASP A 70 -8.38 0.74 5.80
CA ASP A 70 -9.29 0.05 6.73
C ASP A 70 -9.32 -1.46 6.42
N MET A 71 -8.74 -2.30 7.29
CA MET A 71 -8.61 -3.75 7.06
C MET A 71 -9.97 -4.44 6.90
N GLN A 72 -11.06 -3.85 7.43
CA GLN A 72 -12.41 -4.37 7.30
C GLN A 72 -13.07 -3.98 5.96
N SER A 73 -12.46 -3.09 5.18
CA SER A 73 -12.98 -2.65 3.89
C SER A 73 -12.39 -3.45 2.73
N PRO A 74 -13.21 -4.02 1.83
CA PRO A 74 -12.74 -4.61 0.57
C PRO A 74 -11.90 -3.64 -0.28
N ALA A 75 -12.09 -2.33 -0.09
CA ALA A 75 -11.32 -1.30 -0.78
C ALA A 75 -9.84 -1.23 -0.36
N SER A 76 -9.47 -1.89 0.75
CA SER A 76 -8.09 -1.96 1.26
C SER A 76 -7.28 -3.10 0.67
N ALA A 77 -7.93 -4.05 -0.02
CA ALA A 77 -7.30 -5.14 -0.75
C ALA A 77 -6.73 -4.69 -2.12
N THR A 78 -5.96 -3.61 -2.13
CA THR A 78 -5.37 -3.04 -3.34
C THR A 78 -3.90 -2.72 -3.13
N MET A 79 -3.10 -2.81 -4.18
CA MET A 79 -1.65 -2.50 -4.16
C MET A 79 -1.32 -1.04 -3.82
N ARG A 80 -2.35 -0.20 -3.66
CA ARG A 80 -2.22 1.16 -3.15
C ARG A 80 -1.74 1.19 -1.71
N TYR A 81 -2.18 0.21 -0.90
CA TYR A 81 -1.87 0.13 0.52
C TYR A 81 -0.67 -0.78 0.76
N GLY A 82 0.24 -0.33 1.61
CA GLY A 82 1.49 -0.98 1.92
C GLY A 82 1.29 -2.37 2.48
N ALA A 83 0.33 -2.58 3.38
CA ALA A 83 0.07 -3.91 3.96
C ALA A 83 -0.23 -4.96 2.88
N PHE A 84 -1.16 -4.65 1.96
CA PHE A 84 -1.49 -5.54 0.85
C PHE A 84 -0.32 -5.68 -0.14
N ALA A 85 0.38 -4.58 -0.46
CA ALA A 85 1.49 -4.60 -1.39
C ALA A 85 2.70 -5.40 -0.89
N MET A 86 2.98 -5.36 0.41
CA MET A 86 4.03 -6.15 1.05
C MET A 86 3.65 -7.62 1.11
N GLU A 87 2.41 -7.93 1.49
CA GLU A 87 1.91 -9.30 1.53
C GLU A 87 1.96 -9.95 0.15
N VAL A 88 1.54 -9.24 -0.90
CA VAL A 88 1.62 -9.71 -2.29
C VAL A 88 3.07 -9.96 -2.69
N LEU A 89 3.97 -9.00 -2.45
CA LEU A 89 5.38 -9.13 -2.83
C LEU A 89 6.02 -10.36 -2.17
N ILE A 90 5.87 -10.52 -0.86
CA ILE A 90 6.45 -11.64 -0.11
C ILE A 90 5.88 -12.96 -0.62
N ASN A 91 4.56 -13.07 -0.79
CA ASN A 91 3.95 -14.31 -1.28
C ASN A 91 4.42 -14.70 -2.68
N GLU A 92 4.57 -13.72 -3.59
CA GLU A 92 5.04 -13.99 -4.95
C GLU A 92 6.53 -14.35 -4.98
N LEU A 93 7.36 -13.79 -4.08
CA LEU A 93 8.74 -14.23 -3.89
C LEU A 93 8.82 -15.70 -3.45
N LEU A 94 8.01 -16.09 -2.46
CA LEU A 94 7.97 -17.47 -1.97
C LEU A 94 7.50 -18.45 -3.04
N LYS A 95 6.50 -18.06 -3.86
CA LYS A 95 6.05 -18.86 -5.01
C LYS A 95 7.12 -18.99 -6.09
N ALA A 96 7.97 -17.97 -6.25
CA ALA A 96 9.12 -18.00 -7.14
C ALA A 96 10.33 -18.77 -6.56
N GLY A 97 10.19 -19.39 -5.38
CA GLY A 97 11.22 -20.24 -4.79
C GLY A 97 12.11 -19.57 -3.75
N ALA A 98 11.84 -18.33 -3.37
CA ALA A 98 12.56 -17.67 -2.28
C ALA A 98 12.29 -18.37 -0.93
N VAL A 99 13.31 -18.40 -0.06
CA VAL A 99 13.19 -18.93 1.30
C VAL A 99 12.93 -17.78 2.27
N ARG A 100 11.83 -17.86 3.03
CA ARG A 100 11.38 -16.80 3.96
C ARG A 100 12.49 -16.32 4.91
N ASP A 101 13.18 -17.25 5.54
CA ASP A 101 14.21 -16.95 6.55
C ASP A 101 15.49 -16.32 5.97
N ARG A 102 15.59 -16.26 4.63
CA ARG A 102 16.72 -15.66 3.91
C ARG A 102 16.38 -14.32 3.27
N LEU A 103 15.12 -13.88 3.36
CA LEU A 103 14.71 -12.64 2.72
C LEU A 103 15.44 -11.46 3.36
N GLU A 104 15.97 -10.59 2.51
CA GLU A 104 16.60 -9.34 2.90
C GLU A 104 15.91 -8.18 2.17
N ALA A 105 15.69 -7.07 2.87
CA ALA A 105 14.97 -5.92 2.33
C ALA A 105 15.86 -4.68 2.17
N LYS A 106 15.55 -3.87 1.15
CA LYS A 106 16.05 -2.51 0.98
C LYS A 106 14.88 -1.59 0.63
N VAL A 107 14.78 -0.44 1.30
CA VAL A 107 13.58 0.41 1.20
C VAL A 107 13.91 1.84 0.82
N PHE A 108 13.12 2.42 -0.08
CA PHE A 108 13.40 3.73 -0.67
C PHE A 108 12.12 4.55 -0.84
N GLY A 109 12.25 5.88 -0.87
CA GLY A 109 11.14 6.81 -1.15
C GLY A 109 10.71 7.62 0.07
N GLY A 110 9.41 7.86 0.23
CA GLY A 110 8.87 8.62 1.35
C GLY A 110 9.30 10.09 1.38
N GLY A 111 9.73 10.66 0.25
CA GLY A 111 10.15 12.04 0.13
C GLY A 111 8.99 13.03 -0.01
N ALA A 112 9.27 14.30 0.27
CA ALA A 112 8.32 15.39 0.19
C ALA A 112 8.64 16.28 -1.02
N VAL A 113 8.19 15.86 -2.20
CA VAL A 113 8.55 16.50 -3.48
C VAL A 113 7.82 17.84 -3.68
N LEU A 114 6.71 18.10 -2.98
CA LEU A 114 6.16 19.46 -2.84
C LEU A 114 6.01 19.88 -1.38
N SER A 115 6.19 21.18 -1.17
CA SER A 115 6.03 21.94 0.08
C SER A 115 4.58 22.02 0.60
N ALA A 116 3.72 21.06 0.25
CA ALA A 116 2.43 20.92 0.88
C ALA A 116 2.59 20.08 2.17
N MET A 117 2.30 20.67 3.34
CA MET A 117 2.35 19.98 4.64
C MET A 117 1.66 18.61 4.65
N GLN A 118 0.65 18.40 3.81
CA GLN A 118 -0.07 17.13 3.70
C GLN A 118 0.76 15.99 3.06
N GLN A 119 1.67 16.29 2.12
CA GLN A 119 2.51 15.27 1.48
C GLN A 119 3.69 14.85 2.37
N MET A 120 4.25 15.77 3.16
CA MET A 120 5.27 15.44 4.17
C MET A 120 4.78 14.36 5.15
N ASN A 121 3.54 14.48 5.62
CA ASN A 121 2.94 13.49 6.52
C ASN A 121 2.72 12.12 5.85
N ILE A 122 2.45 12.06 4.55
CA ILE A 122 2.23 10.78 3.85
C ILE A 122 3.57 10.04 3.68
N GLY A 123 4.61 10.74 3.23
CA GLY A 123 5.94 10.15 3.02
C GLY A 123 6.53 9.58 4.31
N GLU A 124 6.47 10.34 5.40
CA GLU A 124 6.92 9.89 6.72
C GLU A 124 6.15 8.66 7.19
N ARG A 125 4.82 8.68 7.10
CA ARG A 125 3.97 7.54 7.48
C ARG A 125 4.25 6.29 6.64
N ASN A 126 4.48 6.43 5.34
CA ASN A 126 4.86 5.32 4.47
C ASN A 126 6.21 4.72 4.87
N GLY A 127 7.19 5.58 5.17
CA GLY A 127 8.51 5.16 5.64
C GLY A 127 8.44 4.43 6.98
N GLN A 128 7.72 4.97 7.96
CA GLN A 128 7.52 4.31 9.26
C GLN A 128 6.77 2.99 9.11
N PHE A 129 5.73 2.96 8.28
CA PHE A 129 4.96 1.76 8.01
C PHE A 129 5.84 0.63 7.47
N VAL A 130 6.63 0.86 6.41
CA VAL A 130 7.42 -0.23 5.80
C VAL A 130 8.45 -0.80 6.77
N LEU A 131 9.07 0.06 7.59
CA LEU A 131 10.06 -0.36 8.59
C LEU A 131 9.41 -1.20 9.69
N ASN A 132 8.23 -0.80 10.15
CA ASN A 132 7.48 -1.56 11.16
C ASN A 132 6.99 -2.90 10.59
N TYR A 133 6.47 -2.90 9.36
CA TYR A 133 6.00 -4.12 8.69
C TYR A 133 7.15 -5.14 8.56
N LEU A 134 8.31 -4.71 8.02
CA LEU A 134 9.47 -5.57 7.85
C LEU A 134 10.01 -6.10 9.19
N ARG A 135 10.02 -5.27 10.23
CA ARG A 135 10.40 -5.69 11.59
C ARG A 135 9.46 -6.78 12.12
N THR A 136 8.16 -6.60 11.95
CA THR A 136 7.14 -7.56 12.40
C THR A 136 7.25 -8.90 11.65
N GLU A 137 7.54 -8.87 10.35
CA GLU A 137 7.76 -10.07 9.53
C GLU A 137 9.14 -10.71 9.75
N GLY A 138 10.02 -10.11 10.55
CA GLY A 138 11.37 -10.61 10.79
C GLY A 138 12.33 -10.48 9.59
N ILE A 139 12.02 -9.59 8.63
CA ILE A 139 12.84 -9.39 7.43
C ILE A 139 13.84 -8.24 7.68
N PRO A 140 15.15 -8.50 7.72
CA PRO A 140 16.15 -7.46 7.99
C PRO A 140 16.25 -6.43 6.86
N VAL A 141 16.26 -5.15 7.23
CA VAL A 141 16.53 -4.04 6.31
C VAL A 141 18.04 -3.83 6.19
N LYS A 142 18.62 -4.10 5.02
CA LYS A 142 20.06 -3.98 4.75
C LYS A 142 20.48 -2.60 4.26
N ALA A 143 19.56 -1.85 3.67
CA ALA A 143 19.78 -0.48 3.25
C ALA A 143 18.46 0.28 3.19
N GLN A 144 18.51 1.59 3.44
CA GLN A 144 17.36 2.47 3.27
C GLN A 144 17.76 3.88 2.82
N ASP A 145 16.92 4.51 2.00
CA ASP A 145 16.95 5.96 1.74
C ASP A 145 15.51 6.47 1.71
N LEU A 146 15.02 6.84 2.89
CA LEU A 146 13.65 7.29 3.16
C LEU A 146 13.62 8.79 3.51
N GLY A 147 12.51 9.48 3.26
CA GLY A 147 12.35 10.91 3.59
C GLY A 147 12.95 11.83 2.54
N ASP A 148 13.55 12.96 2.94
CA ASP A 148 14.17 13.96 2.05
C ASP A 148 13.16 14.77 1.19
N VAL A 149 13.60 15.87 0.59
CA VAL A 149 12.80 16.78 -0.26
C VAL A 149 12.92 16.45 -1.75
N HIS A 150 13.64 15.40 -2.10
CA HIS A 150 13.96 15.05 -3.48
C HIS A 150 13.25 13.77 -3.92
N ALA A 151 12.71 13.79 -5.13
CA ALA A 151 12.30 12.57 -5.81
C ALA A 151 13.51 11.68 -6.10
N ARG A 152 13.30 10.36 -6.12
CA ARG A 152 14.36 9.37 -6.34
C ARG A 152 14.01 8.43 -7.47
N ARG A 153 14.92 8.24 -8.42
CA ARG A 153 14.87 7.08 -9.32
C ARG A 153 15.59 5.91 -8.66
N ILE A 154 14.91 4.78 -8.62
CA ILE A 154 15.43 3.51 -8.13
C ILE A 154 15.59 2.56 -9.31
N ASN A 155 16.77 1.98 -9.43
CA ASN A 155 17.09 0.90 -10.34
C ASN A 155 17.58 -0.28 -9.52
N TYR A 156 16.78 -1.34 -9.47
CA TYR A 156 17.00 -2.51 -8.64
C TYR A 156 17.34 -3.73 -9.49
N PHE A 157 18.34 -4.49 -9.07
CA PHE A 157 18.78 -5.74 -9.69
C PHE A 157 18.38 -6.89 -8.76
N PRO A 158 17.23 -7.57 -9.01
CA PRO A 158 16.66 -8.55 -8.09
C PRO A 158 17.57 -9.73 -7.82
N ARG A 159 18.28 -10.19 -8.87
CA ARG A 159 19.12 -11.38 -8.85
C ARG A 159 20.24 -11.33 -7.82
N ASP A 160 20.83 -10.16 -7.57
CA ASP A 160 21.93 -9.97 -6.62
C ASP A 160 21.62 -8.94 -5.53
N GLY A 161 20.41 -8.39 -5.54
CA GLY A 161 19.93 -7.43 -4.56
C GLY A 161 20.52 -6.02 -4.69
N ARG A 162 21.34 -5.70 -5.70
CA ARG A 162 21.93 -4.35 -5.84
C ARG A 162 20.88 -3.30 -6.16
N VAL A 163 21.03 -2.10 -5.59
CA VAL A 163 20.16 -0.97 -5.86
C VAL A 163 21.00 0.25 -6.18
N MET A 164 20.66 0.94 -7.27
CA MET A 164 21.19 2.25 -7.61
C MET A 164 20.10 3.30 -7.34
N VAL A 165 20.45 4.30 -6.53
CA VAL A 165 19.57 5.41 -6.18
C VAL A 165 20.11 6.67 -6.83
N ARG A 166 19.26 7.35 -7.60
CA ARG A 166 19.57 8.68 -8.15
C ARG A 166 18.54 9.68 -7.63
N LYS A 167 18.98 10.60 -6.77
CA LYS A 167 18.20 11.78 -6.39
C LYS A 167 18.04 12.69 -7.62
N MET A 168 16.82 13.13 -7.86
CA MET A 168 16.50 14.01 -8.97
C MET A 168 16.77 15.45 -8.55
N ALA A 169 17.49 16.19 -9.38
CA ALA A 169 17.75 17.60 -9.13
C ALA A 169 16.45 18.43 -9.37
N PRO A 170 16.28 19.59 -8.70
CA PRO A 170 15.09 20.46 -8.80
C PRO A 170 14.75 20.99 -10.20
N HIS A 171 15.52 20.63 -11.23
CA HIS A 171 15.34 21.07 -12.61
C HIS A 171 14.64 20.04 -13.50
N HIS A 172 14.29 18.86 -12.98
CA HIS A 172 13.43 17.90 -13.68
C HIS A 172 11.94 18.20 -13.44
N GLN A 173 11.53 19.45 -13.69
CA GLN A 173 10.17 19.97 -13.44
C GLN A 173 9.08 19.02 -13.95
N ARG A 174 9.23 18.48 -15.16
CA ARG A 174 8.23 17.58 -15.75
C ARG A 174 8.04 16.27 -14.97
N ALA A 175 9.10 15.70 -14.40
CA ALA A 175 8.99 14.48 -13.61
C ALA A 175 8.37 14.78 -12.24
N GLU A 176 8.78 15.88 -11.62
CA GLU A 176 8.20 16.36 -10.36
C GLU A 176 6.71 16.67 -10.53
N GLU A 177 6.30 17.33 -11.61
CA GLU A 177 4.89 17.60 -11.92
C GLU A 177 4.05 16.32 -12.08
N ILE A 178 4.61 15.28 -12.73
CA ILE A 178 3.91 14.00 -12.89
C ILE A 178 3.75 13.31 -11.53
N ILE A 179 4.77 13.35 -10.68
CA ILE A 179 4.73 12.80 -9.32
C ILE A 179 3.70 13.61 -8.49
N ALA A 180 3.78 14.94 -8.54
CA ALA A 180 2.88 15.89 -7.87
C ALA A 180 1.41 15.58 -8.15
N LYS A 181 1.04 15.53 -9.43
CA LYS A 181 -0.33 15.30 -9.88
C LYS A 181 -0.86 13.95 -9.40
N ARG A 182 -0.01 12.91 -9.41
CA ARG A 182 -0.37 11.58 -8.94
C ARG A 182 -0.60 11.56 -7.42
N GLU A 183 0.28 12.19 -6.67
CA GLU A 183 0.19 12.26 -5.22
C GLU A 183 -1.01 13.10 -4.75
N GLN A 184 -1.32 14.20 -5.44
CA GLN A 184 -2.53 14.99 -5.19
C GLN A 184 -3.81 14.17 -5.43
N ALA A 185 -3.90 13.49 -6.58
CA ALA A 185 -5.05 12.62 -6.88
C ALA A 185 -5.20 11.48 -5.85
N ALA A 186 -4.09 10.94 -5.36
CA ALA A 186 -4.11 9.95 -4.28
C ALA A 186 -4.63 10.57 -2.96
N ALA A 187 -4.16 11.76 -2.57
CA ALA A 187 -4.57 12.44 -1.34
C ALA A 187 -6.06 12.84 -1.34
N GLU A 188 -6.58 13.38 -2.45
CA GLU A 188 -7.99 13.73 -2.61
C GLU A 188 -8.91 12.51 -2.46
N SER A 189 -8.52 11.38 -3.06
CA SER A 189 -9.29 10.14 -2.96
C SER A 189 -9.35 9.56 -1.54
N VAL A 190 -8.36 9.86 -0.69
CA VAL A 190 -8.36 9.49 0.73
C VAL A 190 -9.32 10.40 1.50
N GLN A 191 -9.25 11.73 1.30
CA GLN A 191 -10.11 12.69 1.99
C GLN A 191 -11.61 12.45 1.67
N ALA A 192 -11.93 12.16 0.40
CA ALA A 192 -13.30 11.85 -0.02
C ALA A 192 -13.88 10.60 0.68
N LYS A 193 -13.04 9.61 1.00
CA LYS A 193 -13.48 8.39 1.71
C LYS A 193 -13.63 8.60 3.22
N THR A 194 -12.80 9.44 3.82
CA THR A 194 -12.88 9.78 5.25
C THR A 194 -14.08 10.67 5.60
N GLN A 195 -14.64 11.40 4.62
CA GLN A 195 -15.83 12.25 4.80
C GLN A 195 -17.17 11.52 4.60
N SER A 196 -17.18 10.20 4.43
CA SER A 196 -18.41 9.40 4.42
C SER A 196 -19.15 9.57 5.76
N PRO A 197 -20.46 9.90 5.80
CA PRO A 197 -21.18 10.07 7.06
C PRO A 197 -21.16 8.76 7.87
N PRO A 198 -21.13 8.82 9.22
CA PRO A 198 -21.09 7.64 10.06
C PRO A 198 -22.30 6.76 9.74
N ARG A 199 -22.04 5.50 9.38
CA ARG A 199 -23.09 4.52 9.14
C ARG A 199 -23.72 4.18 10.49
N VAL A 200 -24.81 4.88 10.83
CA VAL A 200 -25.60 4.58 12.03
C VAL A 200 -26.35 3.28 11.79
N GLU A 201 -25.77 2.16 12.23
CA GLU A 201 -26.49 0.90 12.28
C GLU A 201 -27.39 0.89 13.53
N ARG A 202 -28.70 0.87 13.31
CA ARG A 202 -29.67 0.63 14.39
C ARG A 202 -29.62 -0.84 14.77
N PHE A 203 -29.01 -1.16 15.90
CA PHE A 203 -29.18 -2.46 16.55
C PHE A 203 -30.62 -2.58 17.07
N THR A 204 -31.51 -3.14 16.26
CA THR A 204 -32.78 -3.66 16.80
C THR A 204 -32.49 -4.99 17.48
N ARG A 205 -32.70 -5.05 18.79
CA ARG A 205 -32.56 -6.28 19.60
C ARG A 205 -33.40 -7.42 18.97
N PRO A 206 -32.90 -8.66 18.91
CA PRO A 206 -33.72 -9.81 18.53
C PRO A 206 -34.88 -9.97 19.50
N GLY A 207 -36.04 -10.37 18.98
CA GLY A 207 -37.34 -10.31 19.63
C GLY A 207 -37.37 -10.87 21.04
N VAL A 208 -37.91 -10.08 21.97
CA VAL A 208 -38.45 -10.58 23.23
C VAL A 208 -39.79 -11.22 22.90
N GLU A 209 -39.86 -12.55 22.97
CA GLU A 209 -41.14 -13.27 22.92
C GLU A 209 -42.03 -12.75 24.06
N ARG A 210 -43.23 -12.31 23.68
CA ARG A 210 -44.25 -11.82 24.60
C ARG A 210 -44.82 -13.00 25.38
N PHE A 211 -44.59 -13.05 26.69
CA PHE A 211 -45.40 -13.85 27.58
C PHE A 211 -46.80 -13.22 27.67
N ASP A 212 -47.78 -13.94 27.13
CA ASP A 212 -49.20 -13.64 27.21
C ASP A 212 -49.66 -13.88 28.65
N THR A 213 -49.89 -12.79 29.40
CA THR A 213 -50.65 -12.84 30.65
C THR A 213 -51.98 -12.15 30.41
N GLY A 214 -52.94 -12.96 29.96
CA GLY A 214 -54.32 -12.55 29.78
C GLY A 214 -54.90 -11.98 31.08
N VAL A 215 -55.12 -10.67 31.09
CA VAL A 215 -56.06 -10.02 32.01
C VAL A 215 -57.10 -9.31 31.15
N THR A 216 -58.24 -9.97 31.00
CA THR A 216 -59.43 -9.49 30.32
C THR A 216 -60.01 -8.28 31.06
N ARG A 217 -59.98 -7.11 30.42
CA ARG A 217 -60.79 -5.95 30.80
C ARG A 217 -62.28 -6.21 30.49
N ARG A 218 -63.17 -5.96 31.45
CA ARG A 218 -64.54 -5.46 31.18
C ARG A 218 -64.88 -4.37 32.22
N ARG A 219 -64.79 -3.10 31.81
CA ARG A 219 -65.88 -2.19 31.35
C ARG A 219 -66.68 -1.55 32.50
N LYS A 220 -66.51 -0.23 32.67
CA LYS A 220 -67.51 0.78 33.09
C LYS A 220 -67.23 2.01 32.21
N PRO A 221 -68.24 2.76 31.73
CA PRO A 221 -69.10 3.62 32.56
C PRO A 221 -70.59 3.53 32.13
N GLU A 222 -71.60 4.03 32.85
CA GLU A 222 -72.06 5.43 33.03
C GLU A 222 -73.23 5.41 34.08
N THR A 223 -73.22 6.26 35.13
CA THR A 223 -74.16 7.39 35.44
C THR A 223 -75.67 7.03 35.42
N ALA A 224 -76.58 7.51 36.28
CA ALA A 224 -76.62 8.51 37.36
C ALA A 224 -77.90 8.33 38.21
N GLY A 225 -77.90 8.88 39.44
CA GLY A 225 -79.04 9.63 39.99
C GLY A 225 -79.99 8.89 40.94
N GLY A 226 -80.21 9.49 42.12
CA GLY A 226 -81.34 9.20 43.02
C GLY A 226 -80.91 8.88 44.44
#